data_AF-A0A3D4CW09-F1
#
_entry.id   AF-A0A3D4CW09-F1
#
_cell.length_a   1.000
_cell.length_b   1.000
_cell.length_c   1.000
_cell.angle_alpha   90.00
_cell.angle_beta   90.00
_cell.angle_gamma   90.00
#
_symmetry.space_group_name_H-M   'P 1'
#
loop_
_entity.id
_entity.type
_entity.pdbx_description
1 polymer ?
#
loop_
_entity_poly.entity_id
_entity_poly.type
_entity_poly.pdbx_seq_one_letter_code
_entity_poly.pdbx_strand_id
1 'polypeptide(L)' 'VDTDNDGKINTWGKWGELRERYDYIEGFSKQVKRTPAELDLSDLPAGHGFQIELKLTDTTANKSKPMIESLSLSFK' A
#
# COMPACT_ATOMS: atom_id res chain seq x y z
N VAL A 1 -13.39 -5.42 4.09
CA VAL A 1 -14.18 -6.34 3.25
C VAL A 1 -15.64 -6.29 3.65
N ASP A 2 -16.50 -6.00 2.68
CA ASP A 2 -17.94 -6.21 2.76
C ASP A 2 -18.23 -7.70 2.49
N THR A 3 -18.80 -8.38 3.49
CA THR A 3 -19.06 -9.84 3.44
C THR A 3 -20.54 -10.18 3.28
N ASP A 4 -21.45 -9.21 3.41
CA ASP A 4 -22.91 -9.41 3.35
C ASP A 4 -23.58 -8.58 2.25
N ASN A 5 -22.79 -7.86 1.45
CA ASN A 5 -23.19 -7.10 0.27
C ASN A 5 -24.14 -5.94 0.59
N ASP A 6 -24.00 -5.34 1.77
CA ASP A 6 -24.79 -4.17 2.19
C ASP A 6 -24.11 -2.83 1.85
N GLY A 7 -22.91 -2.88 1.27
CA GLY A 7 -22.10 -1.71 0.92
C GLY A 7 -21.26 -1.17 2.08
N LYS A 8 -21.26 -1.82 3.25
CA LYS A 8 -20.44 -1.46 4.41
C LYS A 8 -19.36 -2.51 4.65
N ILE A 9 -18.30 -2.07 5.32
CA ILE A 9 -17.16 -2.93 5.62
C ILE A 9 -17.36 -3.64 6.95
N ASN A 10 -17.44 -4.97 6.89
CA ASN A 10 -17.61 -5.84 8.06
C ASN A 10 -16.27 -6.23 8.69
N THR A 11 -15.27 -6.52 7.85
CA THR A 11 -13.96 -7.00 8.29
C THR A 11 -12.84 -6.07 7.87
N TRP A 12 -11.99 -5.69 8.82
CA TRP A 12 -10.77 -4.91 8.60
C TRP A 12 -9.53 -5.77 8.84
N GLY A 13 -8.50 -5.55 8.01
CA GLY A 13 -7.17 -6.05 8.29
C GLY A 13 -6.52 -5.28 9.44
N LYS A 14 -5.39 -5.78 9.94
CA LYS A 14 -4.60 -5.04 10.92
C LYS A 14 -3.88 -3.88 10.23
N TRP A 15 -3.75 -2.75 10.92
CA TRP A 15 -2.84 -1.69 10.51
C TRP A 15 -1.40 -2.24 10.44
N GLY A 16 -0.73 -1.99 9.33
CA GLY A 16 0.68 -2.31 9.12
C GLY A 16 1.45 -1.07 8.70
N GLU A 17 2.65 -0.90 9.24
CA GLU A 17 3.59 0.10 8.71
C GLU A 17 4.29 -0.49 7.48
N LEU A 18 4.16 0.20 6.35
CA LEU A 18 4.77 -0.21 5.09
C LEU A 18 5.76 0.86 4.64
N ARG A 19 6.85 0.43 4.00
CA ARG A 19 7.87 1.34 3.49
C ARG A 19 8.27 0.92 2.09
N GLU A 20 8.19 1.87 1.17
CA GLU A 20 8.84 1.75 -0.12
C GLU A 20 10.36 1.79 0.08
N ARG A 21 11.08 0.94 -0.66
CA ARG A 21 12.54 0.84 -0.57
C ARG A 21 13.17 1.17 -1.91
N TYR A 22 14.34 1.79 -1.82
CA TYR A 22 15.14 2.13 -2.98
C TYR A 22 16.50 1.47 -2.84
N ASP A 23 17.00 0.93 -3.94
CA ASP A 23 18.31 0.28 -4.00
C ASP A 23 19.09 0.71 -5.24
N TYR A 24 20.40 0.51 -5.18
CA TYR A 24 21.30 0.80 -6.29
C TYR A 24 21.12 -0.20 -7.43
N ILE A 25 21.30 0.26 -8.66
CA ILE A 25 21.38 -0.60 -9.85
C ILE A 25 22.81 -0.51 -10.39
N GLU A 26 23.52 -1.64 -10.40
CA GLU A 26 24.89 -1.72 -10.90
C GLU A 26 25.00 -1.22 -12.34
N GLY A 27 25.99 -0.37 -12.60
CA GLY A 27 26.24 0.23 -13.92
C GLY A 27 25.40 1.47 -14.23
N PHE A 28 24.46 1.87 -13.36
CA PHE A 28 23.68 3.10 -13.51
C PHE A 28 24.07 4.12 -12.45
N SER A 29 24.11 5.40 -12.82
CA SER A 29 24.48 6.50 -11.92
C SER A 29 23.30 7.34 -11.43
N LYS A 30 22.14 7.24 -12.09
CA LYS A 30 20.95 8.06 -11.81
C LYS A 30 19.64 7.27 -11.73
N GLN A 31 19.68 5.96 -11.92
CA GLN A 31 18.52 5.09 -11.79
C GLN A 31 18.61 4.32 -10.48
N VAL A 32 17.47 4.10 -9.85
CA VAL A 32 17.35 3.35 -8.60
C VAL A 32 16.30 2.27 -8.79
N LYS A 33 16.52 1.11 -8.17
CA LYS A 33 15.53 0.04 -8.10
C LYS A 33 14.51 0.41 -7.04
N ARG A 34 13.25 0.55 -7.42
CA ARG A 34 12.14 0.79 -6.50
C ARG A 34 11.48 -0.54 -6.13
N THR A 35 11.31 -0.78 -4.84
CA THR A 35 10.50 -1.89 -4.32
C THR A 35 9.27 -1.29 -3.63
N PRO A 36 8.06 -1.50 -4.17
CA PRO A 36 6.84 -0.90 -3.65
C PRO A 36 6.58 -1.25 -2.18
N ALA A 37 5.80 -0.42 -1.52
CA ALA A 37 5.22 -0.73 -0.21
C ALA A 37 4.05 -1.72 -0.40
N GLU A 38 4.21 -2.95 0.07
CA GLU A 38 3.24 -4.03 -0.15
C GLU A 38 2.71 -4.61 1.17
N LEU A 39 1.42 -4.96 1.20
CA LEU A 39 0.76 -5.61 2.33
C LEU A 39 0.18 -6.93 1.86
N ASP A 40 0.41 -8.00 2.61
CA ASP A 40 -0.28 -9.27 2.39
C ASP A 40 -1.72 -9.18 2.91
N LEU A 41 -2.66 -9.49 2.03
CA LEU A 41 -4.09 -9.44 2.29
C LEU A 41 -4.73 -10.83 2.24
N SER A 42 -3.94 -11.91 2.16
CA SER A 42 -4.43 -13.29 2.05
C SER A 42 -5.35 -13.73 3.19
N ASP A 43 -5.19 -13.11 4.37
CA ASP A 43 -5.95 -13.44 5.58
C ASP A 43 -7.34 -12.79 5.60
N LEU A 44 -7.63 -11.88 4.68
CA LEU A 44 -8.95 -11.28 4.58
C LEU A 44 -9.95 -12.26 3.97
N PRO A 45 -11.20 -12.30 4.47
CA PRO A 45 -12.22 -13.18 3.93
C PRO A 45 -12.61 -12.76 2.52
N ALA A 46 -13.21 -13.71 1.77
CA ALA A 46 -13.90 -13.37 0.54
C ALA A 46 -15.05 -12.40 0.82
N GLY A 47 -15.32 -11.50 -0.12
CA GLY A 47 -16.39 -10.52 0.01
C GLY A 47 -16.76 -9.85 -1.31
N HIS A 48 -17.75 -8.99 -1.25
CA HIS A 48 -18.37 -8.31 -2.39
C HIS A 48 -17.75 -6.93 -2.66
N GLY A 49 -17.07 -6.36 -1.66
CA GLY A 49 -16.43 -5.06 -1.76
C GLY A 49 -15.25 -4.92 -0.80
N PHE A 50 -14.38 -3.96 -1.09
CA PHE A 50 -13.26 -3.63 -0.24
C PHE A 50 -13.13 -2.11 -0.10
N GLN A 51 -12.50 -1.71 1.01
CA GLN A 51 -12.12 -0.34 1.28
C GLN A 51 -10.68 -0.36 1.78
N ILE A 52 -9.93 0.67 1.43
CA ILE A 52 -8.54 0.84 1.86
C ILE A 52 -8.48 2.12 2.68
N GLU A 53 -7.74 2.06 3.79
CA GLU A 53 -7.35 3.23 4.55
C GLU A 53 -5.83 3.39 4.49
N LEU A 54 -5.39 4.62 4.26
CA LEU A 54 -3.98 4.96 4.17
C LEU A 54 -3.70 6.14 5.11
N LYS A 55 -2.66 5.98 5.92
CA LYS A 55 -2.13 7.06 6.77
C LYS A 55 -0.69 7.35 6.36
N LEU A 56 -0.45 8.58 5.90
CA LEU A 56 0.88 9.04 5.52
C LEU A 56 1.48 9.87 6.65
N THR A 57 2.72 9.54 7.01
CA THR A 57 3.51 10.30 7.99
C THR A 57 4.76 10.79 7.27
N ASP A 58 4.86 12.10 7.05
CA ASP A 58 6.09 12.71 6.55
C ASP A 58 7.08 12.85 7.71
N THR A 59 8.16 12.09 7.65
CA THR A 59 9.25 12.11 8.65
C THR A 59 10.47 12.88 8.16
N THR A 60 10.40 13.48 6.97
CA THR A 60 11.53 14.15 6.33
C THR A 60 11.46 15.66 6.53
N ALA A 61 12.62 16.33 6.56
CA ALA A 61 12.69 17.79 6.51
C ALA A 61 12.52 18.33 5.07
N ASN A 62 12.13 17.48 4.13
CA ASN A 62 12.03 17.85 2.73
C ASN A 62 10.84 18.81 2.53
N LYS A 63 11.00 19.83 1.68
CA LYS A 63 9.90 20.74 1.34
C LYS A 63 8.82 20.04 0.51
N SER A 64 9.20 19.02 -0.24
CA SER A 64 8.27 18.22 -1.03
C SER A 64 7.61 17.17 -0.15
N LYS A 65 6.28 17.19 -0.11
CA LYS A 65 5.45 16.20 0.59
C LYS A 65 5.47 14.84 -0.13
N PRO A 66 5.21 13.73 0.57
CA PRO A 66 5.00 12.43 -0.06
C PRO A 66 3.86 12.50 -1.08
N MET A 67 4.11 12.00 -2.28
CA MET A 67 3.11 11.87 -3.34
C MET A 67 2.79 10.40 -3.56
N ILE A 68 1.51 10.05 -3.55
CA ILE A 68 1.06 8.72 -3.94
C ILE A 68 0.80 8.73 -5.43
N GLU A 69 1.64 7.99 -6.16
CA GLU A 69 1.53 7.86 -7.62
C GLU A 69 0.35 6.94 -7.98
N SER A 70 0.28 5.77 -7.35
CA SER A 70 -0.78 4.79 -7.59
C SER A 70 -0.99 3.87 -6.40
N LEU A 71 -2.18 3.26 -6.34
CA LEU A 71 -2.54 2.18 -5.44
C LEU A 71 -3.05 1.04 -6.30
N SER A 72 -2.41 -0.12 -6.17
CA SER A 72 -2.76 -1.33 -6.93
C SER A 72 -3.18 -2.42 -5.98
N LEU A 73 -4.31 -3.06 -6.28
CA LEU A 73 -4.77 -4.25 -5.60
C LEU A 73 -4.86 -5.39 -6.61
N SER A 74 -4.46 -6.59 -6.21
CA SER A 74 -4.53 -7.78 -7.05
C SER A 74 -5.19 -8.91 -6.26
N PHE A 75 -6.10 -9.59 -6.94
CA PHE A 75 -6.74 -10.81 -6.45
C PHE A 75 -6.07 -12.00 -7.15
N LYS A 76 -6.14 -13.18 -6.52
CA LYS A 76 -5.81 -14.44 -7.20
C LYS A 76 -7.03 -14.98 -7.93
#